data_AF-A0AA52AKH1-F1
#
_entry.id   AF-A0AA52AKH1-F1
#
_cell.length_a   1.000
_cell.length_b   1.000
_cell.length_c   1.000
_cell.angle_alpha   90.00
_cell.angle_beta   90.00
_cell.angle_gamma   90.00
#
_symmetry.space_group_name_H-M   'P 1'
#
loop_
_entity.id
_entity.type
_entity.pdbx_description
1 polymer ?
#
loop_
_entity_poly.entity_id
_entity_poly.type
_entity_poly.pdbx_seq_one_letter_code
_entity_poly.pdbx_strand_id
1 'polypeptide(L)'
;MRSRTENLTVRVIPFDVDGFAGANASMLYAGGFVPPLDTAKRDAPHGGPILDAESQLARFRTLFRKVESAALDPGRSRDFIHRLAKGM
;
A
#
# COMPACT_ATOMS: atom_id res chain seq x y z
N MET A 1 -20.65 17.33 0.23
CA MET A 1 -19.67 16.28 -0.12
C MET A 1 -18.76 16.03 1.07
N ARG A 2 -19.12 15.09 1.95
CA ARG A 2 -18.25 14.64 3.06
C ARG A 2 -18.04 13.15 2.85
N SER A 3 -16.90 12.77 2.29
CA SER A 3 -16.50 11.36 2.17
C SER A 3 -15.30 11.17 3.08
N ARG A 4 -15.56 10.89 4.35
CA ARG A 4 -14.58 10.28 5.24
C ARG A 4 -15.13 8.89 5.53
N THR A 5 -14.71 7.92 4.73
CA THR A 5 -14.98 6.53 5.06
C THR A 5 -14.00 6.20 6.18
N GLU A 6 -14.48 6.02 7.41
CA GLU A 6 -13.64 5.80 8.60
C GLU A 6 -12.67 4.60 8.45
N ASN A 7 -12.97 3.70 7.52
CA ASN A 7 -12.19 2.49 7.23
C ASN A 7 -11.20 2.64 6.06
N LEU A 8 -11.08 3.83 5.45
CA LEU A 8 -10.17 4.07 4.33
C LEU A 8 -9.02 4.98 4.75
N THR A 9 -7.80 4.46 4.59
CA THR A 9 -6.57 5.21 4.82
C THR A 9 -5.82 5.34 3.50
N VAL A 10 -5.50 6.58 3.12
CA VAL A 10 -4.64 6.88 1.98
C VAL A 10 -3.29 7.35 2.51
N ARG A 11 -2.20 6.76 2.02
CA ARG A 11 -0.84 7.14 2.38
C ARG A 11 -0.03 7.47 1.13
N VAL A 12 0.88 8.43 1.25
CA VAL A 12 1.73 8.90 0.15
C VAL A 12 3.19 8.60 0.48
N ILE A 13 3.92 8.07 -0.51
CA ILE A 13 5.38 8.02 -0.49
C ILE A 13 5.86 9.11 -1.44
N PRO A 14 6.45 10.21 -0.92
CA PRO A 14 6.98 11.25 -1.79
C PRO A 14 8.32 10.82 -2.43
N PHE A 15 8.72 11.52 -3.49
CA PHE A 15 9.91 11.18 -4.27
C PHE A 15 11.25 11.45 -3.55
N ASP A 16 11.25 12.20 -2.45
CA ASP A 16 12.43 12.53 -1.65
C ASP A 16 12.76 11.46 -0.59
N VAL A 17 12.04 10.33 -0.58
CA VAL A 17 12.27 9.22 0.35
C VAL A 17 13.36 8.28 -0.18
N ASP A 18 14.50 8.26 0.51
CA ASP A 18 15.58 7.33 0.24
C ASP A 18 15.20 5.88 0.61
N GLY A 19 15.81 4.91 -0.09
CA GLY A 19 15.69 3.48 0.24
C GLY A 19 14.36 2.82 -0.16
N PHE A 20 13.41 3.57 -0.71
CA PHE A 20 12.17 3.04 -1.26
C PHE A 20 12.29 2.69 -2.75
N ALA A 21 13.00 1.58 -3.02
CA ALA A 21 13.00 0.91 -4.32
C ALA A 21 12.41 -0.50 -4.20
N GLY A 22 11.85 -1.03 -5.29
CA GLY A 22 11.45 -2.43 -5.43
C GLY A 22 9.94 -2.73 -5.41
N ALA A 23 9.08 -1.75 -5.13
CA ALA A 23 7.64 -1.87 -5.35
C ALA A 23 7.32 -1.61 -6.83
N ASN A 24 7.65 -2.58 -7.69
CA ASN A 24 7.59 -2.46 -9.15
C ASN A 24 6.19 -2.74 -9.75
N ALA A 25 5.21 -3.02 -8.91
CA ALA A 25 3.84 -3.27 -9.31
C ALA A 25 2.88 -2.92 -8.16
N SER A 26 1.66 -2.54 -8.52
CA SER A 26 0.56 -2.46 -7.56
C SER A 26 0.28 -3.85 -6.97
N MET A 27 -0.10 -3.89 -5.70
CA MET A 27 -0.36 -5.13 -4.98
C MET A 27 -1.55 -4.94 -4.06
N LEU A 28 -2.31 -6.02 -3.90
CA LEU A 28 -3.37 -6.13 -2.92
C LEU A 28 -2.96 -7.19 -1.90
N TYR A 29 -3.16 -6.90 -0.62
CA TYR A 29 -3.00 -7.84 0.46
C TYR A 29 -4.28 -7.83 1.30
N ALA A 30 -4.96 -8.96 1.38
CA ALA A 30 -6.10 -9.18 2.25
C ALA A 30 -5.64 -10.10 3.38
N GLY A 31 -5.59 -9.55 4.60
CA GLY A 31 -5.23 -10.31 5.79
C GLY A 31 -6.32 -10.26 6.85
N GLY A 32 -6.32 -11.23 7.76
CA GLY A 32 -7.33 -11.32 8.82
C GLY A 32 -6.81 -11.94 10.11
N PHE A 33 -7.74 -12.34 10.97
CA PHE A 33 -7.42 -12.98 12.27
C PHE A 33 -6.80 -14.38 12.13
N VAL A 34 -6.90 -14.99 10.94
CA VAL A 34 -6.35 -16.31 10.64
C VAL A 34 -5.27 -16.12 9.57
N PRO A 35 -4.01 -15.86 9.96
CA PRO A 35 -2.94 -15.53 9.01
C PRO A 35 -2.72 -16.54 7.87
N PRO A 36 -2.97 -17.86 8.06
CA PRO A 36 -2.92 -18.83 6.97
C PRO A 36 -3.97 -18.67 5.87
N LEU A 37 -5.00 -17.84 6.09
CA LEU A 37 -6.02 -17.51 5.10
C LEU A 37 -5.77 -16.15 4.43
N ASP A 38 -4.63 -15.52 4.73
CA ASP A 38 -4.25 -14.29 4.07
C ASP A 38 -4.09 -14.56 2.56
N THR A 39 -4.40 -13.56 1.74
CA THR A 39 -4.31 -13.67 0.27
C THR A 39 -3.70 -12.40 -0.29
N ALA A 40 -2.74 -12.54 -1.19
CA ALA A 40 -2.17 -11.42 -1.92
C ALA A 40 -2.48 -11.54 -3.42
N LYS A 41 -2.52 -10.39 -4.10
CA LYS A 41 -2.58 -10.33 -5.56
C LYS A 41 -1.54 -9.36 -6.05
N ARG A 42 -0.73 -9.80 -7.01
CA ARG A 42 0.15 -8.89 -7.75
C ARG A 42 -0.59 -8.41 -8.97
N ASP A 43 -0.65 -7.10 -9.16
CA ASP A 43 -1.21 -6.56 -10.38
C ASP A 43 -0.26 -6.83 -11.56
N ALA A 44 -0.83 -7.23 -12.68
CA ALA A 44 -0.12 -7.52 -13.91
C ALA A 44 -1.08 -7.39 -15.09
N PRO A 45 -0.58 -7.10 -16.31
CA PRO A 45 -1.39 -7.17 -17.51
C PRO A 45 -2.18 -8.48 -17.56
N HIS A 46 -3.47 -8.38 -17.85
CA HIS A 46 -4.42 -9.51 -17.90
C HIS A 46 -4.76 -10.18 -16.55
N GLY A 47 -4.49 -9.54 -15.42
CA GLY A 47 -4.97 -9.98 -14.11
C GLY A 47 -4.06 -11.01 -13.46
N GLY A 48 -2.89 -10.54 -13.04
CA GLY A 48 -1.83 -11.34 -12.41
C GLY A 48 -2.26 -12.29 -11.26
N PRO A 49 -1.33 -13.14 -10.80
CA PRO A 49 -1.65 -14.28 -9.95
C PRO A 49 -2.18 -13.87 -8.58
N ILE A 50 -3.10 -14.68 -8.07
CA ILE A 50 -3.47 -14.75 -6.65
C ILE A 50 -2.42 -15.62 -5.94
N LEU A 51 -2.00 -15.19 -4.76
CA LEU A 51 -0.94 -15.80 -3.97
C LEU A 51 -1.48 -16.09 -2.56
N ASP A 52 -1.47 -17.36 -2.18
CA ASP A 52 -1.94 -17.88 -0.90
C ASP A 52 -0.86 -18.75 -0.21
N ALA A 53 0.16 -19.18 -0.94
CA ALA A 53 1.29 -19.89 -0.37
C ALA A 53 2.06 -19.02 0.65
N GLU A 54 2.30 -19.55 1.85
CA GLU A 54 2.95 -18.84 2.97
C GLU A 54 4.28 -18.18 2.61
N SER A 55 5.11 -18.83 1.79
CA SER A 55 6.40 -18.26 1.36
C SER A 55 6.21 -16.99 0.50
N GLN A 56 5.17 -16.95 -0.32
CA GLN A 56 4.81 -15.77 -1.10
C GLN A 56 4.19 -14.70 -0.21
N LEU A 57 3.27 -15.07 0.68
CA LEU A 57 2.65 -14.14 1.63
C LEU A 57 3.67 -13.49 2.56
N ALA A 58 4.67 -14.22 3.04
CA ALA A 58 5.77 -13.68 3.85
C ALA A 58 6.57 -12.59 3.12
N ARG A 59 6.82 -12.78 1.81
CA ARG A 59 7.47 -11.75 0.98
C ARG A 59 6.59 -10.51 0.83
N PHE A 60 5.30 -10.70 0.61
CA PHE A 60 4.35 -9.57 0.48
C PHE A 60 4.17 -8.81 1.80
N ARG A 61 4.09 -9.50 2.95
CA ARG A 61 4.06 -8.88 4.28
C ARG A 61 5.30 -8.01 4.52
N THR A 62 6.48 -8.50 4.17
CA THR A 62 7.73 -7.73 4.27
C THR A 62 7.70 -6.48 3.40
N LEU A 63 7.24 -6.63 2.15
CA LEU A 63 7.15 -5.49 1.22
C LEU A 63 6.09 -4.47 1.68
N PHE A 64 4.94 -4.92 2.19
CA PHE A 64 3.89 -4.04 2.70
C PHE A 64 4.39 -3.22 3.90
N ARG A 65 5.13 -3.83 4.84
CA ARG A 65 5.77 -3.11 5.96
C ARG A 65 6.78 -2.07 5.47
N LYS A 66 7.54 -2.38 4.41
CA LYS A 66 8.48 -1.41 3.80
C LYS A 66 7.74 -0.23 3.17
N VAL A 67 6.65 -0.48 2.44
CA VAL A 67 5.75 0.56 1.90
C VAL A 67 5.19 1.40 3.05
N GLU A 68 4.70 0.75 4.10
CA GLU A 68 4.12 1.42 5.27
C GLU A 68 5.14 2.31 6.01
N SER A 69 6.39 1.87 6.16
CA SER A 69 7.45 2.65 6.81
C SER A 69 7.92 3.82 5.97
N ALA A 70 7.90 3.69 4.63
CA ALA A 70 8.32 4.75 3.71
C ALA A 70 7.23 5.82 3.51
N ALA A 71 5.96 5.46 3.73
CA ALA A 71 4.85 6.35 3.49
C ALA A 71 4.64 7.32 4.66
N LEU A 72 4.26 8.55 4.33
CA LEU A 72 3.77 9.53 5.30
C LEU A 72 2.58 8.94 6.07
N ASP A 73 2.39 9.40 7.31
CA ASP A 73 1.19 9.08 8.06
C ASP A 73 -0.07 9.59 7.32
N PRO A 74 -1.27 9.10 7.66
CA PRO A 74 -2.50 9.46 6.93
C PRO A 74 -2.81 10.96 6.93
N GLY A 75 -2.51 11.67 8.01
CA GLY A 75 -2.74 13.11 8.13
C GLY A 75 -1.80 13.90 7.22
N ARG A 76 -0.50 13.62 7.32
CA ARG A 76 0.53 14.24 6.47
C ARG A 76 0.33 13.93 4.99
N SER A 77 -0.14 12.73 4.66
CA SER A 77 -0.49 12.32 3.29
C SER A 77 -1.61 13.18 2.72
N ARG A 78 -2.69 13.37 3.50
CA ARG A 78 -3.81 14.24 3.12
C ARG A 78 -3.37 15.69 2.94
N ASP A 79 -2.59 16.21 3.88
CA ASP A 79 -2.12 17.60 3.83
C ASP A 79 -1.16 17.81 2.64
N PHE A 80 -0.32 16.82 2.34
CA PHE A 80 0.53 16.80 1.15
C PHE A 80 -0.29 16.87 -0.15
N ILE A 81 -1.30 16.00 -0.30
CA ILE A 81 -2.20 16.00 -1.46
C ILE A 81 -2.94 17.32 -1.60
N HIS A 82 -3.47 17.88 -0.51
CA HIS A 82 -4.19 19.15 -0.54
C HIS A 82 -3.31 20.33 -0.94
N ARG A 83 -2.04 20.36 -0.51
CA ARG A 83 -1.08 21.39 -0.97
C ARG A 83 -0.84 21.29 -2.47
N LEU A 84 -0.59 20.08 -3.00
CA LEU A 84 -0.40 19.89 -4.44
C LEU A 84 -1.65 20.26 -5.26
N ALA A 85 -2.84 19.87 -4.78
CA ALA A 85 -4.09 20.12 -5.48
C ALA A 85 -4.49 21.61 -5.53
N LYS A 86 -4.02 22.42 -4.57
CA LYS A 86 -4.30 23.87 -4.54
C LYS A 86 -3.39 24.68 -5.47
N GLY A 87 -2.45 24.02 -6.18
CA GLY A 87 -1.32 24.69 -6.81
C GLY A 87 -0.34 25.15 -5.73
N MET A 88 0.94 25.20 -6.07
CA MET A 88 1.94 25.84 -5.21
C MET A 88 1.50 27.24 -4.80
#